data_AF-A0A662R9B0-F1
#
_entry.id   AF-A0A662R9B0-F1
#
_cell.length_a   1.000
_cell.length_b   1.000
_cell.length_c   1.000
_cell.angle_alpha   90.00
_cell.angle_beta   90.00
_cell.angle_gamma   90.00
#
_symmetry.space_group_name_H-M   'P 1'
#
loop_
_entity.id
_entity.type
_entity.pdbx_description
1 polymer ?
#
loop_
_entity_poly.entity_id
_entity_poly.type
_entity_poly.pdbx_seq_one_letter_code
_entity_poly.pdbx_strand_id
1 'polypeptide(L)' 'MSTEISVYEKQLIREIEETPQEYLSNLLQIVRLFRESVVLKPAEDSFRQGWKEALEGETRPASELWDEIDAE' A
#
# COMPACT_ATOMS: atom_id res chain seq x y z
N MET A 1 -19.31 10.89 -4.86
CA MET A 1 -17.96 10.29 -5.03
C MET A 1 -17.11 11.07 -6.02
N SER A 2 -17.51 11.28 -7.28
CA SER A 2 -16.68 12.02 -8.27
C SER A 2 -16.44 13.49 -7.92
N THR A 3 -17.38 14.12 -7.20
CA THR A 3 -17.25 15.49 -6.69
C THR A 3 -16.30 15.61 -5.50
N GLU A 4 -16.21 14.59 -4.65
CA GLU A 4 -15.37 14.63 -3.44
C GLU A 4 -13.88 14.47 -3.78
N ILE A 5 -13.55 13.57 -4.71
CA ILE A 5 -12.18 13.41 -5.23
C ILE A 5 -11.68 14.75 -5.80
N SER A 6 -12.52 15.45 -6.55
CA SER A 6 -12.19 16.76 -7.13
C SER A 6 -11.95 17.85 -6.08
N VAL A 7 -12.55 17.77 -4.88
CA VAL A 7 -12.34 18.75 -3.80
C VAL A 7 -10.96 18.56 -3.18
N TYR A 8 -10.56 17.33 -2.89
CA TYR A 8 -9.25 17.03 -2.29
C TYR A 8 -8.09 17.30 -3.26
N GLU A 9 -8.27 17.02 -4.55
CA GLU A 9 -7.26 17.36 -5.58
C GLU A 9 -6.98 18.87 -5.63
N LYS A 10 -8.04 19.69 -5.59
CA LYS A 10 -7.89 21.16 -5.59
C LYS A 10 -7.18 21.67 -4.36
N GLN A 11 -7.46 21.09 -3.18
CA GLN A 11 -6.77 21.46 -1.95
C GLN A 11 -5.29 21.06 -2.01
N LEU A 12 -4.98 19.86 -2.49
CA LEU A 12 -3.59 19.42 -2.65
C LEU A 12 -2.81 20.30 -3.63
N ILE A 13 -3.40 20.71 -4.75
CA ILE A 13 -2.76 21.65 -5.69
C ILE A 13 -2.43 22.97 -4.98
N ARG A 14 -3.37 23.50 -4.20
CA ARG A 14 -3.17 24.75 -3.46
C ARG A 14 -2.03 24.65 -2.45
N GLU A 15 -1.97 23.55 -1.67
CA GLU A 15 -0.88 23.34 -0.71
C GLU A 15 0.49 23.25 -1.41
N ILE A 16 0.55 22.64 -2.60
CA ILE A 16 1.77 22.58 -3.41
C ILE A 16 2.18 23.96 -3.90
N GLU A 17 1.22 24.79 -4.36
CA GLU A 17 1.48 26.15 -4.83
C GLU A 17 1.92 27.10 -3.70
N GLU A 18 1.39 26.93 -2.49
CA GLU A 18 1.75 27.74 -1.32
C GLU A 18 3.07 27.28 -0.65
N THR A 19 3.58 26.10 -1.00
CA THR A 19 4.83 25.57 -0.45
C THR A 19 6.06 26.28 -1.06
N PRO A 20 7.00 26.80 -0.24
CA PRO A 20 8.21 27.40 -0.77
C PRO A 20 9.05 26.40 -1.58
N GLN A 21 9.64 26.87 -2.69
CA GLN A 21 10.32 26.02 -3.67
C GLN A 21 11.40 25.10 -3.06
N GLU A 22 12.12 25.57 -2.04
CA GLU A 22 13.16 24.81 -1.33
C GLU A 22 12.64 23.56 -0.61
N TYR A 23 11.35 23.51 -0.27
CA TYR A 23 10.72 22.37 0.42
C TYR A 23 9.96 21.43 -0.53
N LEU A 24 9.78 21.78 -1.82
CA LEU A 24 9.02 20.96 -2.77
C LEU A 24 9.60 19.55 -2.94
N SER A 25 10.94 19.41 -2.88
CA SER A 25 11.60 18.11 -2.93
C SER A 25 11.22 17.22 -1.74
N ASN A 26 11.12 17.81 -0.54
CA ASN A 26 10.74 17.08 0.67
C ASN A 26 9.25 16.72 0.63
N LEU A 27 8.39 17.65 0.20
CA LEU A 27 6.95 17.40 0.02
C LEU A 27 6.71 16.25 -0.98
N LEU A 28 7.44 16.23 -2.10
CA LEU A 28 7.35 15.15 -3.08
C LEU A 28 7.74 13.79 -2.49
N GLN A 29 8.78 13.74 -1.64
CA GLN A 29 9.17 12.51 -0.95
C GLN A 29 8.08 12.01 0.00
N ILE A 30 7.46 12.91 0.78
CA ILE A 30 6.36 12.57 1.69
C ILE A 30 5.18 11.97 0.91
N VAL A 31 4.78 12.59 -0.20
CA VAL A 31 3.67 12.09 -1.04
C VAL A 31 3.99 10.71 -1.62
N ARG A 32 5.24 10.47 -2.03
CA ARG A 32 5.68 9.16 -2.53
C ARG A 32 5.63 8.09 -1.45
N LEU A 33 6.16 8.38 -0.27
CA LEU A 33 6.14 7.47 0.88
C LEU A 33 4.69 7.14 1.29
N PHE A 34 3.83 8.15 1.32
CA PHE A 34 2.41 7.93 1.61
C PHE A 34 1.78 7.00 0.57
N ARG A 35 1.99 7.27 -0.73
CA ARG A 35 1.49 6.41 -1.80
C ARG A 35 2.00 4.98 -1.66
N GLU A 36 3.28 4.77 -1.39
CA GLU A 36 3.86 3.45 -1.15
C GLU A 36 3.27 2.75 0.08
N SER A 37 2.88 3.50 1.11
CA SER A 37 2.26 2.94 2.32
C SER A 37 0.82 2.47 2.11
N VAL A 38 0.07 3.14 1.21
CA VAL A 38 -1.35 2.82 0.95
C VAL A 38 -1.53 1.91 -0.26
N VAL A 39 -0.57 1.90 -1.17
CA VAL A 39 -0.52 0.94 -2.27
C VAL A 39 -0.09 -0.40 -1.65
N LEU A 40 -1.00 -1.37 -1.65
CA LEU A 40 -0.70 -2.75 -1.26
C LEU A 40 0.58 -3.20 -1.98
N LYS A 41 1.43 -3.97 -1.28
CA LYS A 41 2.56 -4.66 -1.92
C LYS A 41 2.04 -5.31 -3.20
N PRO A 42 2.70 -5.13 -4.35
CA PRO A 42 2.25 -5.73 -5.60
C PRO A 42 1.94 -7.20 -5.35
N ALA A 43 0.78 -7.67 -5.80
CA ALA A 43 0.44 -9.09 -5.71
C ALA A 43 1.53 -9.96 -6.33
N GLU A 44 2.31 -9.41 -7.27
CA GLU A 44 3.52 -10.01 -7.82
C GLU A 44 4.55 -10.38 -6.76
N ASP A 45 4.86 -9.51 -5.80
CA ASP A 45 5.86 -9.79 -4.77
C ASP A 45 5.38 -10.87 -3.81
N SER A 46 4.11 -10.78 -3.40
CA SER A 46 3.47 -11.81 -2.57
C SER A 46 3.41 -13.16 -3.30
N PHE A 47 3.11 -13.15 -4.60
CA PHE A 47 3.05 -14.35 -5.43
C PHE A 47 4.44 -14.96 -5.63
N ARG A 48 5.46 -14.15 -5.92
CA ARG A 48 6.85 -14.60 -6.08
C ARG A 48 7.36 -15.25 -4.80
N GLN A 49 7.07 -14.65 -3.65
CA GLN A 49 7.43 -15.21 -2.36
C GLN A 49 6.68 -16.53 -2.07
N GLY A 50 5.36 -16.54 -2.20
CA GLY A 50 4.56 -17.76 -2.00
C GLY A 50 4.93 -18.89 -2.97
N TRP A 51 5.33 -18.56 -4.20
CA TRP A 51 5.81 -19.53 -5.19
C TRP A 51 7.13 -20.17 -4.76
N LYS A 52 8.05 -19.39 -4.21
CA LYS A 52 9.32 -19.90 -3.67
C LYS A 52 9.07 -20.82 -2.47
N GLU A 53 8.26 -20.38 -1.50
CA GLU A 53 7.88 -21.15 -0.32
C GLU A 53 7.22 -22.48 -0.71
N ALA A 54 6.35 -22.48 -1.72
CA ALA A 54 5.73 -23.68 -2.24
C ALA A 54 6.74 -24.67 -2.86
N LEU A 55 7.74 -24.17 -3.61
CA LEU A 55 8.80 -24.99 -4.18
C LEU A 55 9.75 -25.56 -3.12
N GLU A 56 9.99 -24.81 -2.04
CA GLU A 56 10.84 -25.22 -0.91
C GLU A 56 10.09 -26.15 0.08
N GLY A 57 8.79 -26.35 -0.13
CA GLY A 57 7.95 -27.19 0.72
C GLY A 57 7.54 -26.52 2.04
N GLU A 58 7.76 -25.21 2.17
CA GLU A 58 7.37 -24.37 3.31
C GLU A 58 5.86 -24.07 3.29
N THR A 59 5.06 -25.13 3.20
CA THR A 59 3.60 -25.07 3.12
C THR A 59 2.97 -25.80 4.29
N ARG A 60 1.77 -25.38 4.67
CA ARG A 60 0.94 -26.09 5.64
C ARG A 60 -0.27 -26.70 4.94
N PRO A 61 -0.75 -27.88 5.37
CA PRO A 61 -1.99 -28.45 4.88
C PRO A 61 -3.16 -27.49 5.06
N ALA A 62 -4.05 -27.44 4.06
CA ALA A 62 -5.24 -26.59 4.12
C ALA A 62 -6.18 -26.97 5.28
N SER A 63 -6.11 -28.21 5.76
CA SER A 63 -6.85 -28.66 6.94
C SER A 63 -6.44 -27.94 8.22
N GLU A 64 -5.20 -27.46 8.32
CA GLU A 64 -4.66 -26.78 9.51
C GLU A 64 -4.95 -25.28 9.54
N LEU A 65 -5.59 -24.72 8.49
CA LEU A 65 -5.85 -23.28 8.38
C LEU A 65 -6.76 -22.73 9.48
N TRP A 66 -7.60 -23.58 10.08
CA TRP A 66 -8.60 -23.19 11.06
C TRP A 66 -8.33 -23.75 12.46
N ASP A 67 -7.24 -24.49 12.66
CA ASP A 67 -6.94 -25.17 13.92
C ASP A 67 -6.65 -24.18 15.07
N GLU A 68 -6.25 -22.95 14.75
CA GLU A 68 -5.95 -21.88 15.71
C GLU A 68 -7.05 -20.79 15.80
N ILE A 69 -8.11 -20.92 15.00
CA ILE A 69 -9.24 -19.99 15.02
C ILE A 69 -10.38 -20.68 15.77
N ASP A 70 -10.46 -20.42 17.08
CA ASP A 70 -11.64 -20.78 17.88
C ASP A 70 -12.83 -19.97 17.33
N ALA A 71 -13.64 -20.62 16.50
CA ALA A 71 -14.92 -20.10 16.04
C ALA A 71 -15.97 -20.35 17.14
N GLU A 72 -15.99 -19.51 18.17
CA GLU A 72 -17.18 -19.31 19.03
C GLU A 72 -18.09 -18.19 18.49
#